data_AF-A0A3C0B3M2-F1
#
_entry.id   AF-A0A3C0B3M2-F1
#
_cell.length_a   1.000
_cell.length_b   1.000
_cell.length_c   1.000
_cell.angle_alpha   90.00
_cell.angle_beta   90.00
_cell.angle_gamma   90.00
#
_symmetry.space_group_name_H-M   'P 1'
#
loop_
_entity.id
_entity.type
_entity.pdbx_description
1 polymer ?
#
loop_
_entity_poly.entity_id
_entity_poly.type
_entity_poly.pdbx_seq_one_letter_code
_entity_poly.pdbx_strand_id
1 'polypeptide(L)'
;QRVAIARAVLKNPKILILDEATSSLDSESERLVQDALEKLMKGRTSIVIAHRLSTIRQADLILVLDHGRIVEKGTHEELLKSEEGLYRSLSELQFG
;
A
#
# COMPACT_ATOMS: atom_id res chain seq x y z
N GLN A 1 7.06 -3.07 -14.07
CA GLN A 1 6.15 -2.18 -13.32
C GLN A 1 5.64 -0.99 -14.15
N ARG A 2 6.51 -0.11 -14.68
CA ARG A 2 6.10 1.14 -15.40
C ARG A 2 5.14 0.92 -16.59
N VAL A 3 5.34 -0.11 -17.41
CA VAL A 3 4.41 -0.45 -18.52
C VAL A 3 3.02 -0.86 -18.01
N ALA A 4 2.94 -1.55 -16.87
CA ALA A 4 1.66 -1.92 -16.27
C ALA A 4 0.91 -0.69 -15.72
N ILE A 5 1.64 0.25 -15.09
CA ILE A 5 1.11 1.56 -14.68
C ILE A 5 0.55 2.31 -15.90
N ALA A 6 1.34 2.42 -16.98
CA ALA A 6 0.90 3.09 -18.21
C ALA A 6 -0.37 2.44 -18.81
N ARG A 7 -0.45 1.11 -18.79
CA ARG A 7 -1.65 0.37 -19.23
C ARG A 7 -2.87 0.67 -18.35
N ALA A 8 -2.69 0.74 -17.04
CA ALA A 8 -3.76 1.08 -16.10
C ALA A 8 -4.20 2.55 -16.23
N VAL A 9 -3.28 3.47 -16.52
CA VAL A 9 -3.60 4.85 -16.87
C VAL A 9 -4.48 4.87 -18.13
N LEU A 10 -4.03 4.23 -19.21
CA LEU A 10 -4.73 4.23 -20.51
C LEU A 10 -6.13 3.61 -20.42
N LYS A 11 -6.27 2.50 -19.69
CA LYS A 11 -7.54 1.79 -19.55
C LYS A 11 -8.54 2.52 -18.62
N ASN A 12 -8.05 3.40 -17.75
CA ASN A 12 -8.83 4.16 -16.77
C ASN A 12 -9.90 3.32 -16.01
N PRO A 13 -9.55 2.19 -15.38
CA PRO A 13 -10.52 1.35 -14.69
C PRO A 13 -11.05 2.03 -13.41
N LYS A 14 -12.29 1.71 -13.03
CA LYS A 14 -12.89 2.18 -11.77
C LYS A 14 -12.29 1.50 -10.52
N ILE A 15 -11.81 0.27 -10.68
CA ILE A 15 -11.20 -0.54 -9.63
C ILE A 15 -9.77 -0.88 -10.05
N LEU A 16 -8.82 -0.64 -9.15
CA LEU A 16 -7.41 -0.92 -9.32
C LEU A 16 -6.96 -1.93 -8.27
N ILE A 17 -6.26 -2.97 -8.69
CA ILE A 17 -5.57 -3.89 -7.78
C ILE A 17 -4.09 -3.72 -8.05
N LEU A 18 -3.34 -3.35 -7.01
CA LEU A 18 -1.91 -3.11 -7.06
C LEU A 18 -1.20 -4.15 -6.20
N ASP A 19 -0.23 -4.82 -6.82
CA ASP A 19 0.72 -5.67 -6.11
C ASP A 19 2.04 -4.88 -6.03
N GLU A 20 2.36 -4.37 -4.84
CA GLU A 20 3.54 -3.56 -4.60
C GLU A 20 4.76 -4.47 -4.43
N ALA A 21 5.17 -5.10 -5.53
CA ALA A 21 6.37 -5.93 -5.53
C ALA A 21 7.60 -5.07 -5.21
N THR A 22 8.34 -5.46 -4.17
CA THR A 22 9.67 -4.97 -3.81
C THR A 22 10.58 -5.01 -5.03
N SER A 23 10.82 -3.86 -5.65
CA SER A 23 11.84 -3.69 -6.67
C SER A 23 12.98 -2.88 -6.08
N SER A 24 14.20 -3.35 -6.25
CA SER A 24 15.45 -2.67 -5.93
C SER A 24 15.64 -1.48 -6.88
N LEU A 25 14.80 -0.47 -6.70
CA LEU A 25 14.96 0.85 -7.31
C LEU A 25 15.83 1.71 -6.41
N ASP A 26 16.65 2.56 -7.02
CA ASP A 26 17.27 3.69 -6.34
C ASP A 26 16.18 4.63 -5.79
N SER A 27 16.52 5.36 -4.72
CA SER A 27 15.57 6.19 -3.95
C SER A 27 14.89 7.28 -4.77
N GLU A 28 15.52 7.77 -5.85
CA GLU A 28 14.93 8.76 -6.76
C GLU A 28 13.88 8.11 -7.67
N SER A 29 14.22 7.00 -8.30
CA SER A 29 13.28 6.20 -9.10
C SER A 29 12.07 5.72 -8.31
N GLU A 30 12.26 5.41 -7.03
CA GLU A 30 11.21 4.98 -6.11
C GLU A 30 10.17 6.07 -5.86
N ARG A 31 10.61 7.31 -5.63
CA ARG A 31 9.73 8.46 -5.42
C ARG A 31 8.90 8.77 -6.66
N LEU A 32 9.49 8.74 -7.85
CA LEU A 32 8.76 8.96 -9.10
C LEU A 32 7.66 7.92 -9.35
N VAL A 33 7.92 6.66 -9.01
CA VAL A 33 6.92 5.59 -9.10
C VAL A 33 5.81 5.82 -8.09
N GLN A 34 6.15 6.23 -6.86
CA GLN A 34 5.16 6.53 -5.82
C GLN A 34 4.21 7.65 -6.25
N ASP A 35 4.75 8.77 -6.73
CA ASP A 35 3.95 9.91 -7.21
C ASP A 35 3.00 9.51 -8.35
N ALA A 36 3.46 8.61 -9.23
CA ALA A 36 2.65 8.10 -10.34
C ALA A 36 1.51 7.20 -9.84
N LEU A 37 1.77 6.37 -8.82
CA LEU A 37 0.77 5.50 -8.20
C LEU A 37 -0.28 6.32 -7.43
N GLU A 38 0.14 7.32 -6.64
CA GLU A 38 -0.77 8.23 -5.94
C GLU A 38 -1.72 8.93 -6.92
N LYS A 39 -1.18 9.47 -8.01
CA LYS A 39 -1.98 10.08 -9.08
C LYS A 39 -2.92 9.08 -9.74
N LEU A 40 -2.48 7.84 -9.94
CA LEU A 40 -3.28 6.78 -10.55
C LEU A 40 -4.45 6.36 -9.66
N MET A 41 -4.24 6.29 -8.34
CA MET A 41 -5.27 5.87 -7.38
C MET A 41 -6.36 6.93 -7.14
N LYS A 42 -6.03 8.21 -7.36
CA LYS A 42 -6.95 9.32 -7.11
C LYS A 42 -8.27 9.16 -7.89
N GLY A 43 -9.39 9.20 -7.15
CA GLY A 43 -10.74 9.07 -7.72
C GLY A 43 -11.11 7.65 -8.14
N ARG A 44 -10.38 6.63 -7.66
CA ARG A 44 -10.62 5.22 -7.98
C ARG A 44 -10.63 4.38 -6.71
N THR A 45 -11.36 3.27 -6.73
CA THR A 45 -11.24 2.27 -5.68
C THR A 45 -9.96 1.49 -5.90
N SER A 46 -9.04 1.55 -4.95
CA SER A 46 -7.73 0.90 -5.07
C SER A 46 -7.54 -0.10 -3.93
N ILE A 47 -7.21 -1.34 -4.30
CA ILE A 47 -6.82 -2.40 -3.37
C ILE A 47 -5.32 -2.60 -3.57
N VAL A 48 -4.54 -2.40 -2.51
CA VAL A 48 -3.08 -2.45 -2.59
C VAL A 48 -2.56 -3.51 -1.64
N ILE A 49 -1.78 -4.46 -2.18
CA ILE A 49 -0.93 -5.34 -1.39
C ILE A 49 0.33 -4.54 -1.10
N ALA A 50 0.37 -3.91 0.08
CA ALA A 50 1.35 -2.89 0.40
C ALA A 50 2.59 -3.47 1.07
N HIS A 51 3.76 -2.99 0.65
CA HIS A 51 5.06 -3.26 1.26
C HIS A 51 5.79 -1.98 1.67
N ARG A 52 5.24 -0.79 1.35
CA ARG A 52 5.81 0.52 1.69
C ARG A 52 5.02 1.23 2.78
N LEU A 53 5.71 1.82 3.76
CA LEU A 53 5.08 2.59 4.83
C LEU A 53 4.28 3.78 4.32
N SER A 54 4.78 4.47 3.28
CA SER A 54 4.07 5.60 2.67
C SER A 54 2.69 5.19 2.15
N THR A 55 2.61 4.06 1.45
CA THR A 55 1.37 3.49 0.92
C THR A 55 0.43 3.07 2.05
N ILE A 56 0.96 2.40 3.08
CA ILE A 56 0.19 1.96 4.24
C ILE A 56 -0.38 3.16 5.02
N ARG A 57 0.44 4.18 5.30
CA ARG A 57 0.05 5.36 6.10
C ARG A 57 -1.04 6.19 5.45
N GLN A 58 -1.04 6.27 4.12
CA GLN A 58 -2.01 7.06 3.36
C GLN A 58 -3.32 6.29 3.08
N ALA A 59 -3.39 5.01 3.42
CA ALA A 59 -4.56 4.21 3.12
C ALA A 59 -5.76 4.64 3.98
N ASP A 60 -6.93 4.79 3.32
CA ASP A 60 -8.20 5.06 4.01
C ASP A 60 -8.59 3.92 4.96
N LEU A 61 -8.15 2.69 4.63
CA LEU A 61 -8.42 1.47 5.38
C LEU A 61 -7.29 0.46 5.19
N ILE A 62 -6.79 -0.07 6.30
CA ILE A 62 -5.81 -1.15 6.34
C ILE A 62 -6.51 -2.42 6.82
N LEU A 63 -6.20 -3.54 6.15
CA LEU A 63 -6.63 -4.88 6.53
C LEU A 63 -5.39 -5.72 6.81
N VAL A 64 -5.25 -6.18 8.05
CA VAL A 64 -4.13 -7.05 8.44
C VAL A 64 -4.56 -8.49 8.30
N LEU A 65 -3.80 -9.25 7.51
CA LEU A 65 -4.05 -10.65 7.24
C LEU A 65 -3.07 -11.52 8.04
N ASP A 66 -3.61 -12.50 8.74
CA ASP A 66 -2.85 -13.56 9.38
C ASP A 66 -3.53 -14.92 9.17
N HIS A 67 -2.76 -15.93 8.76
CA HIS A 67 -3.24 -17.27 8.43
C HIS A 67 -4.53 -17.30 7.56
N GLY A 68 -4.63 -16.40 6.59
CA GLY A 68 -5.76 -16.30 5.66
C GLY A 68 -7.03 -15.64 6.26
N ARG A 69 -6.92 -14.99 7.42
CA ARG A 69 -8.02 -14.27 8.07
C ARG A 69 -7.65 -12.81 8.31
N ILE A 70 -8.65 -11.94 8.27
CA ILE A 70 -8.49 -10.54 8.68
C ILE A 70 -8.48 -10.53 10.21
N VAL A 71 -7.34 -10.19 10.81
CA VAL A 71 -7.18 -10.13 12.27
C VAL A 71 -7.33 -8.71 12.81
N GLU A 72 -7.00 -7.70 11.99
CA GLU A 72 -7.17 -6.30 12.34
C GLU A 72 -7.65 -5.47 11.15
N LYS A 73 -8.36 -4.38 11.45
CA LYS A 73 -8.92 -3.45 10.46
C LYS A 73 -9.01 -2.05 11.04
N GLY A 74 -8.49 -1.06 10.32
CA GLY A 74 -8.57 0.34 10.74
C GLY A 74 -7.64 1.23 9.94
N THR A 75 -7.52 2.48 10.36
CA THR A 75 -6.50 3.42 9.87
C THR A 75 -5.13 3.13 10.52
N HIS A 76 -4.05 3.69 9.96
CA HIS A 76 -2.70 3.58 10.54
C HIS A 76 -2.69 3.95 12.03
N GLU A 77 -3.29 5.09 12.38
CA GLU A 77 -3.30 5.62 13.74
C GLU A 77 -4.14 4.78 14.71
N GLU A 78 -5.23 4.18 14.25
CA GLU A 78 -6.05 3.30 15.08
C GLU A 78 -5.32 1.99 15.38
N LEU A 79 -4.68 1.41 14.37
CA LEU A 79 -3.98 0.13 14.50
C LEU A 79 -2.68 0.24 15.31
N LEU A 80 -2.01 1.39 15.30
CA LEU A 80 -0.82 1.61 16.14
C LEU A 80 -1.11 1.68 17.64
N LYS A 81 -2.35 1.98 18.05
CA LYS A 81 -2.73 2.08 19.47
C LYS A 81 -2.80 0.71 20.15
N SER A 82 -2.93 -0.37 19.40
CA SER A 82 -2.90 -1.73 19.92
C SER A 82 -1.46 -2.11 20.26
N GLU A 83 -1.10 -2.09 21.55
CA GLU A 83 0.27 -2.41 22.00
C GLU A 83 0.70 -3.83 21.62
N GLU A 84 -0.23 -4.79 21.60
CA GLU A 84 0.00 -6.18 21.20
C GLU A 84 -0.55 -6.49 19.80
N GLY A 85 -0.84 -5.47 18.98
CA GLY A 85 -1.37 -5.64 17.63
C GLY A 85 -0.33 -6.16 16.64
N LEU A 86 -0.70 -7.13 15.79
CA LEU A 86 0.16 -7.65 14.73
C LEU A 86 0.56 -6.53 13.76
N TYR A 87 -0.33 -5.58 13.49
CA TYR A 87 -0.03 -4.40 12.68
C TYR A 87 1.21 -3.66 13.18
N ARG A 88 1.27 -3.40 14.50
CA ARG A 88 2.36 -2.66 15.13
C ARG A 88 3.68 -3.42 14.98
N SER A 89 3.69 -4.72 15.29
CA SER A 89 4.87 -5.57 15.13
C SER A 89 5.38 -5.60 13.68
N LEU A 90 4.48 -5.70 12.70
CA LEU A 90 4.85 -5.67 11.28
C LEU A 90 5.40 -4.29 10.86
N SER A 91 4.80 -3.21 11.35
CA SER A 91 5.25 -1.85 11.07
C SER A 91 6.65 -1.58 11.65
N GLU A 92 6.93 -2.08 12.85
CA GLU A 92 8.25 -1.97 13.50
C GLU A 92 9.30 -2.83 12.78
N LEU A 93 8.96 -4.04 12.32
CA LEU A 93 9.89 -4.92 11.61
C LEU A 93 10.26 -4.43 10.20
N GLN A 94 9.31 -3.85 9.46
CA GLN A 94 9.55 -3.43 8.07
C GLN A 94 10.06 -1.99 7.94
N PHE A 95 9.80 -1.14 8.93
CA PHE A 95 10.07 0.31 8.83
C PHE A 95 10.72 0.92 10.08
N GLY A 96 11.05 0.10 11.08
CA GLY A 96 11.84 0.49 12.24
C GLY A 96 13.34 0.47 11.99
#